data_AF-A0A7X7G7V5-F1
#
_entry.id   AF-A0A7X7G7V5-F1
#
_cell.length_a   1.000
_cell.length_b   1.000
_cell.length_c   1.000
_cell.angle_alpha   90.00
_cell.angle_beta   90.00
_cell.angle_gamma   90.00
#
_symmetry.space_group_name_H-M   'P 1'
#
loop_
_entity.id
_entity.type
_entity.pdbx_description
1 polymer ?
#
loop_
_entity_poly.entity_id
_entity_poly.type
_entity_poly.pdbx_seq_one_letter_code
_entity_poly.pdbx_strand_id
1 'polypeptide(L)'
;DAFFRRALDTSTYPEATFALSQPVDVSMLGESADPVTVSATGTLTLHGVSRPVVAVLDAQRTPTGVEVVGGISVTLSDFGLTAPDLGWVVVDPTGTVEVRLLVGR
;
A
#
# COMPACT_ATOMS: atom_id res chain seq x y z
N ASP A 1 -2.28 -8.36 -16.91
CA ASP A 1 -3.11 -7.99 -18.07
C ASP A 1 -2.63 -6.66 -18.66
N ALA A 2 -2.76 -6.45 -19.97
CA ALA A 2 -2.21 -5.28 -20.68
C ALA A 2 -3.00 -4.00 -20.42
N PHE A 3 -4.31 -4.13 -20.15
CA PHE A 3 -5.20 -3.02 -19.85
C PHE A 3 -4.74 -2.23 -18.62
N PHE A 4 -4.56 -2.90 -17.47
CA PHE A 4 -4.15 -2.23 -16.22
C PHE A 4 -2.76 -1.59 -16.31
N ARG A 5 -1.83 -2.20 -17.04
CA ARG A 5 -0.51 -1.59 -17.30
C ARG A 5 -0.62 -0.27 -18.04
N ARG A 6 -1.53 -0.17 -19.01
CA ARG A 6 -1.81 1.07 -19.73
C ARG A 6 -2.57 2.07 -18.85
N ALA A 7 -3.53 1.61 -18.07
CA ALA A 7 -4.30 2.47 -17.16
C ALA A 7 -3.41 3.13 -16.08
N LEU A 8 -2.36 2.43 -15.64
CA LEU A 8 -1.36 2.93 -14.68
C LEU A 8 -0.13 3.58 -15.33
N ASP A 9 -0.07 3.64 -16.67
CA ASP A 9 1.10 4.04 -17.47
C ASP A 9 2.43 3.47 -16.94
N THR A 10 2.49 2.14 -16.76
CA THR A 10 3.69 1.48 -16.23
C THR A 10 4.88 1.51 -17.19
N SER A 11 4.69 1.97 -18.44
CA SER A 11 5.79 2.27 -19.37
C SER A 11 6.59 3.49 -18.92
N THR A 12 5.91 4.53 -18.43
CA THR A 12 6.53 5.78 -17.96
C THR A 12 6.82 5.72 -16.46
N TYR A 13 5.93 5.10 -15.68
CA TYR A 13 6.01 4.98 -14.22
C TYR A 13 6.05 3.50 -13.82
N PRO A 14 7.17 2.79 -14.05
CA PRO A 14 7.26 1.35 -13.82
C PRO A 14 7.24 0.98 -12.33
N GLU A 15 7.52 1.93 -11.44
CA GLU A 15 7.64 1.72 -10.01
C GLU A 15 6.64 2.59 -9.23
N ALA A 16 6.11 2.03 -8.16
CA ALA A 16 5.44 2.75 -7.09
C ALA A 16 6.19 2.49 -5.79
N THR A 17 6.36 3.53 -4.97
CA THR A 17 7.16 3.45 -3.75
C THR A 17 6.39 3.98 -2.56
N PHE A 18 6.45 3.29 -1.43
CA PHE A 18 6.04 3.83 -0.14
C PHE A 18 7.27 4.00 0.74
N ALA A 19 7.50 5.23 1.20
CA ALA A 19 8.61 5.57 2.08
C ALA A 19 8.07 6.08 3.42
N LEU A 20 8.45 5.42 4.52
CA LEU A 20 8.12 5.88 5.86
C LEU A 20 8.67 7.28 6.10
N SER A 21 7.83 8.19 6.60
CA SER A 21 8.29 9.53 7.02
C SER A 21 8.87 9.51 8.43
N GLN A 22 8.48 8.53 9.24
CA GLN A 22 8.90 8.34 10.62
C GLN A 22 8.96 6.84 10.94
N PRO A 23 9.78 6.43 11.93
CA PRO A 23 9.75 5.07 12.45
C PRO A 23 8.36 4.69 12.97
N VAL A 24 7.96 3.43 12.76
CA VAL A 24 6.71 2.87 13.31
C VAL A 24 7.02 2.22 14.65
N ASP A 25 6.21 2.51 15.67
CA ASP A 25 6.32 1.82 16.95
C ASP A 25 5.79 0.39 16.83
N VAL A 26 6.67 -0.56 17.12
CA VAL A 26 6.39 -2.00 17.05
C VAL A 26 6.65 -2.70 18.40
N SER A 27 6.78 -1.93 19.48
CA SER A 27 7.06 -2.44 20.83
C SER A 27 6.08 -3.54 21.26
N MET A 28 4.79 -3.34 20.98
CA MET A 28 3.70 -4.28 21.28
C MET A 28 3.86 -5.66 20.61
N LEU A 29 4.61 -5.77 19.50
CA LEU A 29 4.91 -7.07 18.90
C LEU A 29 5.71 -7.97 19.84
N GLY A 30 6.51 -7.39 20.73
CA GLY A 30 7.27 -8.15 21.74
C GLY A 30 6.37 -8.82 22.78
N GLU A 31 5.19 -8.26 23.02
CA GLU A 31 4.32 -8.56 24.16
C GLU A 31 3.10 -9.40 23.75
N SER A 32 2.63 -9.28 22.51
CA SER A 32 1.46 -9.99 21.99
C SER A 32 1.81 -11.29 21.25
N ALA A 33 0.92 -12.28 21.35
CA ALA A 33 0.89 -13.46 20.48
C ALA A 33 -0.06 -13.28 19.28
N ASP A 34 -1.02 -12.36 19.40
CA ASP A 34 -1.97 -11.99 18.35
C ASP A 34 -1.41 -10.88 17.46
N PRO A 35 -1.96 -10.69 16.24
CA PRO A 35 -1.60 -9.56 15.38
C PRO A 35 -1.79 -8.22 16.10
N VAL A 36 -0.83 -7.31 15.89
CA VAL A 36 -0.85 -5.95 16.40
C VAL A 36 -1.06 -5.00 15.24
N THR A 37 -2.10 -4.18 15.32
CA THR A 37 -2.35 -3.12 14.34
C THR A 37 -1.40 -1.94 14.59
N VAL A 38 -0.72 -1.51 13.53
CA VAL A 38 0.16 -0.34 13.52
C VAL A 38 -0.24 0.60 12.39
N SER A 39 -0.07 1.91 12.62
CA SER A 39 -0.27 2.94 11.61
C SER A 39 1.08 3.44 11.12
N ALA A 40 1.37 3.24 9.84
CA ALA A 40 2.61 3.64 9.21
C ALA A 40 2.39 4.90 8.37
N THR A 41 2.88 6.05 8.86
CA THR A 41 2.82 7.31 8.11
C THR A 41 3.99 7.37 7.13
N GLY A 42 3.69 7.72 5.88
CA GLY A 42 4.70 7.80 4.85
C GLY A 42 4.27 8.58 3.63
N THR A 43 5.14 8.59 2.62
CA THR A 43 4.87 9.14 1.31
C THR A 43 4.69 8.00 0.32
N LEU A 44 3.52 7.93 -0.31
CA LEU A 44 3.28 7.06 -1.45
C LEU A 44 3.55 7.86 -2.73
N THR A 45 4.45 7.34 -3.57
CA THR A 45 4.64 7.79 -4.94
C THR A 45 4.00 6.77 -5.86
N LEU A 46 2.99 7.20 -6.61
CA LEU A 46 2.26 6.39 -7.58
C LEU A 46 2.03 7.24 -8.83
N HIS A 47 2.29 6.68 -10.01
CA HIS A 47 2.15 7.38 -11.29
C HIS A 47 2.88 8.74 -11.31
N GLY A 48 4.09 8.79 -10.71
CA GLY A 48 4.93 9.99 -10.63
C GLY A 48 4.47 11.05 -9.63
N VAL A 49 3.33 10.87 -8.96
CA VAL A 49 2.79 11.82 -7.96
C VAL A 49 3.05 11.29 -6.56
N SER A 50 3.64 12.13 -5.71
CA SER A 50 3.89 11.81 -4.30
C SER A 50 2.82 12.43 -3.40
N ARG A 51 2.23 11.62 -2.51
CA ARG A 51 1.24 12.05 -1.51
C ARG A 51 1.58 11.51 -0.12
N PRO A 52 1.39 12.31 0.94
CA PRO A 52 1.42 11.76 2.30
C PRO A 52 0.20 10.86 2.51
N VAL A 53 0.43 9.67 3.05
CA VAL A 53 -0.60 8.67 3.32
C VAL A 53 -0.31 7.96 4.64
N VAL A 54 -1.30 7.23 5.15
CA VAL A 54 -1.15 6.31 6.28
C VAL A 54 -1.49 4.91 5.81
N ALA A 55 -0.57 3.97 5.98
CA ALA A 55 -0.85 2.54 5.82
C ALA A 55 -1.34 1.99 7.16
N VAL A 56 -2.45 1.26 7.13
CA VAL A 56 -2.94 0.50 8.29
C VAL A 56 -2.50 -0.93 8.08
N LEU A 57 -1.69 -1.43 9.01
CA LEU A 57 -1.00 -2.71 8.90
C LEU A 57 -1.21 -3.53 10.16
N ASP A 58 -1.47 -4.82 10.02
CA ASP A 58 -1.38 -5.79 11.10
C ASP A 58 -0.05 -6.53 10.98
N ALA A 59 0.72 -6.50 12.07
CA ALA A 59 1.98 -7.19 12.17
C ALA A 59 1.88 -8.33 13.19
N GLN A 60 2.44 -9.49 12.86
CA GLN A 60 2.46 -10.65 13.74
C GLN A 60 3.82 -11.34 13.71
N ARG A 61 4.31 -11.75 14.88
CA ARG A 61 5.52 -12.57 14.96
C ARG A 61 5.28 -13.96 14.39
N THR A 62 6.25 -14.46 13.64
CA THR A 62 6.28 -15.84 13.15
C THR A 62 7.54 -16.54 13.68
N PRO A 63 7.65 -17.88 13.54
CA PRO A 63 8.87 -18.59 13.95
C PRO A 63 10.14 -18.09 13.25
N THR A 64 10.02 -17.50 12.05
CA THR A 64 11.14 -17.10 11.20
C THR A 64 11.32 -15.57 11.07
N GLY A 65 10.45 -14.76 11.69
CA GLY A 65 10.51 -13.30 11.59
C GLY A 65 9.20 -12.62 11.96
N VAL A 66 8.77 -11.67 11.13
CA VAL A 66 7.50 -10.94 11.27
C VAL A 66 6.73 -10.99 9.95
N GLU A 67 5.44 -11.28 10.01
CA GLU A 67 4.52 -11.11 8.90
C GLU A 67 3.75 -9.80 9.06
N VAL A 68 3.63 -9.04 7.98
CA VAL A 68 2.89 -7.78 7.95
C VAL A 68 1.88 -7.83 6.82
N VAL A 69 0.62 -7.55 7.13
CA VAL A 69 -0.48 -7.50 6.16
C VAL A 69 -1.24 -6.19 6.31
N GLY A 70 -1.83 -5.69 5.23
CA GLY A 70 -2.68 -4.51 5.30
C GLY A 70 -2.60 -3.69 4.03
N GLY A 71 -2.86 -2.39 4.13
CA GLY A 71 -2.86 -1.56 2.95
C GLY A 71 -3.02 -0.07 3.16
N ILE A 72 -3.07 0.62 2.02
CA ILE A 72 -3.22 2.07 1.90
C ILE A 72 -4.44 2.33 1.03
N SER A 73 -5.44 3.01 1.56
CA SER A 73 -6.55 3.51 0.75
C SER A 73 -6.07 4.68 -0.11
N VAL A 74 -6.40 4.65 -1.39
CA VAL A 74 -6.02 5.65 -2.39
C VAL A 74 -7.24 6.12 -3.18
N THR A 75 -7.27 7.41 -3.52
CA THR A 75 -8.16 7.94 -4.55
C THR A 75 -7.36 8.12 -5.82
N LEU A 76 -7.76 7.50 -6.92
CA LEU A 76 -6.98 7.48 -8.17
C LEU A 76 -6.64 8.89 -8.68
N SER A 77 -7.61 9.82 -8.59
CA SER A 77 -7.44 11.20 -9.03
C SER A 77 -6.35 11.96 -8.28
N ASP A 78 -6.05 11.60 -7.03
CA ASP A 78 -4.99 12.25 -6.24
C ASP A 78 -3.60 12.00 -6.84
N PHE A 79 -3.47 10.93 -7.63
CA PHE A 79 -2.27 10.49 -8.34
C PHE A 79 -2.35 10.74 -9.85
N GLY A 80 -3.32 11.53 -10.31
CA GLY A 80 -3.50 11.84 -11.74
C GLY A 80 -3.97 10.65 -12.57
N LEU A 81 -4.54 9.63 -11.93
CA LEU A 81 -5.12 8.47 -12.59
C LEU A 81 -6.64 8.67 -12.73
N THR A 82 -7.18 8.28 -13.87
CA THR A 82 -8.62 8.26 -14.12
C THR A 82 -9.13 6.83 -14.02
N ALA A 83 -10.15 6.62 -13.20
CA ALA A 83 -10.82 5.31 -13.12
C ALA A 83 -11.33 4.93 -14.52
N PRO A 84 -10.97 3.74 -15.04
CA PRO A 84 -11.41 3.34 -16.36
C PRO A 84 -12.92 3.14 -16.41
N ASP A 85 -13.53 3.57 -17.51
CA ASP A 85 -14.90 3.21 -17.87
C ASP A 85 -14.85 2.12 -18.95
N LEU A 86 -15.38 0.94 -18.62
CA LEU A 86 -15.42 -0.21 -19.54
C LEU A 86 -16.73 -0.29 -20.33
N GLY A 87 -17.63 0.68 -20.18
CA GLY A 87 -18.93 0.76 -20.84
C GLY A 87 -20.02 -0.16 -20.24
N TRP A 88 -19.63 -1.23 -19.55
CA TRP A 88 -20.53 -2.14 -18.84
C TRP A 88 -20.24 -2.22 -17.33
N VAL A 89 -19.08 -1.72 -16.88
CA VAL A 89 -18.67 -1.61 -15.48
C VAL A 89 -17.92 -0.29 -15.30
N VAL A 90 -18.27 0.43 -14.23
CA VAL A 90 -17.54 1.60 -13.74
C VAL A 90 -16.61 1.13 -12.64
N VAL A 91 -15.32 1.42 -12.77
CA VAL A 91 -14.34 1.16 -11.72
C VAL A 91 -14.51 2.21 -10.61
N ASP A 92 -14.45 1.76 -9.36
CA ASP A 92 -14.50 2.66 -8.21
C ASP A 92 -13.34 3.67 -8.27
N PRO A 93 -13.58 4.98 -8.06
CA PRO A 93 -12.52 5.98 -8.05
C PRO A 93 -11.54 5.80 -6.87
N THR A 94 -11.91 5.00 -5.88
CA THR A 94 -11.06 4.60 -4.76
C THR A 94 -10.52 3.18 -4.94
N GLY A 95 -9.36 2.93 -4.37
CA GLY A 95 -8.73 1.61 -4.37
C GLY A 95 -7.89 1.40 -3.12
N THR A 96 -7.38 0.18 -2.97
CA THR A 96 -6.47 -0.17 -1.88
C THR A 96 -5.19 -0.72 -2.47
N VAL A 97 -4.04 -0.16 -2.05
CA VAL A 97 -2.75 -0.80 -2.24
C VAL A 97 -2.57 -1.79 -1.10
N GLU A 98 -2.70 -3.07 -1.39
CA GLU A 98 -2.55 -4.14 -0.41
C GLU A 98 -1.14 -4.71 -0.42
N VAL A 99 -0.64 -5.05 0.76
CA VAL A 99 0.68 -5.64 0.93
C VAL A 99 0.61 -6.83 1.86
N ARG A 100 1.46 -7.81 1.56
CA ARG A 100 1.82 -8.90 2.46
C ARG A 100 3.33 -9.06 2.41
N LEU A 101 3.98 -8.77 3.54
CA LEU A 101 5.43 -8.78 3.67
C LEU A 101 5.84 -9.85 4.69
N LEU A 102 6.87 -10.61 4.33
CA LEU A 102 7.56 -11.51 5.25
C LEU A 102 8.93 -10.88 5.53
N VAL A 103 9.10 -10.38 6.75
CA VAL A 103 10.33 -9.72 7.19
C VAL A 103 11.16 -10.75 7.96
N GLY A 104 12.25 -11.18 7.34
CA GLY A 104 13.22 -12.07 7.98
C GLY A 104 14.05 -11.35 9.06
N ARG A 105 14.82 -12.14 9.81
CA ARG A 105 15.84 -11.63 10.73
C ARG A 105 17.09 -11.15 10.00
#